data_AF-A0A357AEY2-F1
#
_entry.id   AF-A0A357AEY2-F1
#
_cell.length_a   1.000
_cell.length_b   1.000
_cell.length_c   1.000
_cell.angle_alpha   90.00
_cell.angle_beta   90.00
_cell.angle_gamma   90.00
#
_symmetry.space_group_name_H-M   'P 1'
#
loop_
_entity.id
_entity.type
_entity.pdbx_description
1 polymer ?
#
loop_
_entity_poly.entity_id
_entity_poly.type
_entity_poly.pdbx_seq_one_letter_code
_entity_poly.pdbx_strand_id
1 'polypeptide(L)'
;MQKFWLFCLTLAVLGLSIVLPPSADARISPCPSRPPQLRTTLECQIAIADLHPTQPVVGKYQVQYQVAVLNVIDRGESSEYATVEDYVNQRKVPVVLGPGNQFYMVDSHHTMSSIWEYYQGNPNIRVNIEIIQDWRNKPDFWSAMKANNYTYLGTPGNTISPEDLPRNLGELKNDPYRAAVGMALNWGFFERPKGEKIFFYQFKLADCLKEFGLTLPEEINRSHIYQTLAMIHDPEYSYGNSSVCNIPRPQELSLEGIAKKLQR
;
A
#
# COMPACT_ATOMS: atom_id res chain seq x y z
N MET A 1 2.84 31.31 78.29
CA MET A 1 2.82 29.91 77.83
C MET A 1 2.39 29.89 76.37
N GLN A 2 3.32 29.70 75.44
CA GLN A 2 3.01 29.30 74.05
C GLN A 2 4.27 28.68 73.45
N LYS A 3 4.15 27.40 73.07
CA LYS A 3 5.23 26.53 72.60
C LYS A 3 5.50 26.84 71.12
N PHE A 4 6.74 27.21 70.78
CA PHE A 4 7.23 27.23 69.40
C PHE A 4 7.50 25.80 68.95
N TRP A 5 6.82 25.35 67.89
CA TRP A 5 7.13 24.11 67.19
C TRP A 5 8.15 24.41 66.08
N LEU A 6 9.31 23.76 66.12
CA LEU A 6 10.22 23.69 64.97
C LEU A 6 9.63 22.76 63.92
N PHE A 7 9.38 23.27 62.71
CA PHE A 7 9.17 22.43 61.54
C PHE A 7 10.52 22.09 60.90
N CYS A 8 10.87 20.81 60.91
CA CYS A 8 11.95 20.25 60.08
C CYS A 8 11.50 20.23 58.61
N LEU A 9 12.18 21.00 57.76
CA LEU A 9 12.03 20.90 56.31
C LEU A 9 12.92 19.75 55.80
N THR A 10 12.31 18.62 55.50
CA THR A 10 12.95 17.54 54.74
C THR A 10 12.97 17.93 53.26
N LEU A 11 14.15 18.22 52.72
CA LEU A 11 14.40 18.37 51.29
C LEU A 11 14.24 17.00 50.61
N ALA A 12 13.12 16.80 49.92
CA ALA A 12 12.93 15.67 49.02
C ALA A 12 13.69 15.96 47.71
N VAL A 13 14.83 15.30 47.52
CA VAL A 13 15.53 15.28 46.23
C VAL A 13 14.74 14.38 45.29
N LEU A 14 13.88 14.99 44.47
CA LEU A 14 13.27 14.33 43.32
C LEU A 14 14.38 13.98 42.32
N GLY A 15 14.81 12.72 42.32
CA GLY A 15 15.70 12.19 41.30
C GLY A 15 15.04 12.33 39.94
N LEU A 16 15.55 13.24 39.10
CA LEU A 16 15.23 13.29 37.68
C LEU A 16 15.65 11.95 37.08
N SER A 17 14.69 11.04 36.90
CA SER A 17 14.89 9.88 36.03
C SER A 17 14.95 10.43 34.62
N ILE A 18 16.16 10.55 34.08
CA ILE A 18 16.38 10.81 32.66
C ILE A 18 15.82 9.58 31.94
N VAL A 19 14.60 9.69 31.42
CA VAL A 19 14.09 8.76 30.43
C VAL A 19 14.92 9.02 29.18
N LEU A 20 15.91 8.14 28.94
CA LEU A 20 16.62 8.14 27.67
C LEU A 20 15.55 7.94 26.58
N PRO A 21 15.51 8.80 25.54
CA PRO A 21 14.64 8.55 24.41
C PRO A 21 14.98 7.17 23.82
N PRO A 22 14.01 6.43 23.27
CA PRO A 22 14.31 5.19 22.57
C PRO A 22 15.44 5.43 21.57
N SER A 23 16.48 4.61 21.69
CA SER A 23 17.67 4.65 20.86
C SER A 23 17.31 4.80 19.39
N ALA A 24 17.99 5.72 18.71
CA ALA A 24 17.96 5.87 17.27
C ALA A 24 18.04 4.50 16.57
N ASP A 25 16.99 4.23 15.78
CA ASP A 25 17.11 3.66 14.44
C ASP A 25 17.87 2.33 14.37
N ALA A 26 17.22 1.24 14.76
CA ALA A 26 17.63 -0.09 14.31
C ALA A 26 17.36 -0.19 12.80
N ARG A 27 18.22 0.41 11.98
CA ARG A 27 18.13 0.36 10.52
C ARG A 27 18.13 -1.09 10.08
N ILE A 28 17.09 -1.49 9.33
CA ILE A 28 16.98 -2.83 8.76
C ILE A 28 18.20 -3.07 7.87
N SER A 29 18.90 -4.20 8.09
CA SER A 29 20.12 -4.51 7.37
C SER A 29 19.86 -4.87 5.90
N PRO A 30 20.82 -4.63 4.98
CA PRO A 30 20.72 -5.11 3.60
C PRO A 30 20.46 -6.61 3.50
N CYS A 31 19.70 -7.03 2.49
CA CYS A 31 19.45 -8.44 2.27
C CYS A 31 20.76 -9.20 2.00
N PRO A 32 20.91 -10.41 2.59
CA PRO A 32 22.09 -11.22 2.32
C PRO A 32 22.15 -11.58 0.84
N SER A 33 23.34 -11.50 0.23
CA SER A 33 23.56 -11.84 -1.18
C SER A 33 23.27 -13.32 -1.48
N ARG A 34 23.38 -14.19 -0.47
CA ARG A 34 23.05 -15.61 -0.54
C ARG A 34 22.30 -16.04 0.72
N PRO A 35 20.99 -15.76 0.83
CA PRO A 35 20.21 -16.24 1.96
C PRO A 35 20.16 -17.77 1.89
N PRO A 36 20.36 -18.49 3.00
CA PRO A 36 19.99 -19.90 3.07
C PRO A 36 18.49 -20.05 2.75
N GLN A 37 18.02 -21.28 2.47
CA GLN A 37 16.59 -21.51 2.31
C GLN A 37 15.87 -21.00 3.57
N LEU A 38 14.98 -20.02 3.41
CA LEU A 38 14.33 -19.38 4.53
C LEU A 38 13.29 -20.34 5.12
N ARG A 39 13.31 -20.47 6.45
CA ARG A 39 12.33 -21.27 7.21
C ARG A 39 11.23 -20.41 7.85
N THR A 40 11.46 -19.10 7.90
CA THR A 40 10.59 -18.07 8.47
C THR A 40 10.68 -16.82 7.61
N THR A 41 9.84 -15.82 7.89
CA THR A 41 9.96 -14.51 7.25
C THR A 41 11.31 -13.86 7.58
N LEU A 42 11.80 -13.03 6.65
CA LEU A 42 13.04 -12.27 6.79
C LEU A 42 12.79 -10.81 6.40
N GLU A 43 13.13 -9.89 7.29
CA GLU A 43 13.11 -8.46 7.00
C GLU A 43 14.53 -8.00 6.62
N CYS A 44 14.64 -7.31 5.49
CA CYS A 44 15.91 -6.77 5.01
C CYS A 44 15.70 -5.63 4.01
N GLN A 45 16.77 -4.93 3.63
CA GLN A 45 16.74 -3.86 2.63
C GLN A 45 17.25 -4.29 1.25
N ILE A 46 16.58 -3.83 0.21
CA ILE A 46 17.02 -3.95 -1.20
C ILE A 46 17.03 -2.58 -1.88
N ALA A 47 17.59 -2.51 -3.08
CA ALA A 47 17.35 -1.36 -3.94
C ALA A 47 15.92 -1.43 -4.50
N ILE A 48 15.24 -0.30 -4.64
CA ILE A 48 13.86 -0.26 -5.15
C ILE A 48 13.76 -0.85 -6.57
N ALA A 49 14.83 -0.77 -7.36
CA ALA A 49 14.90 -1.37 -8.69
C ALA A 49 14.93 -2.91 -8.69
N ASP A 50 15.24 -3.54 -7.54
CA ASP A 50 15.25 -5.01 -7.41
C ASP A 50 13.83 -5.58 -7.18
N LEU A 51 12.83 -4.71 -6.99
CA LEU A 51 11.44 -5.10 -6.85
C LEU A 51 10.83 -5.44 -8.22
N HIS A 52 10.30 -6.66 -8.34
CA HIS A 52 9.56 -7.11 -9.51
C HIS A 52 8.05 -6.97 -9.27
N PRO A 53 7.32 -6.19 -10.09
CA PRO A 53 5.87 -6.12 -10.03
C PRO A 53 5.19 -7.46 -10.28
N THR A 54 3.99 -7.63 -9.72
CA THR A 54 3.13 -8.82 -9.90
C THR A 54 1.72 -8.45 -10.37
N GLN A 55 1.56 -7.22 -10.84
CA GLN A 55 0.38 -6.69 -11.50
C GLN A 55 0.81 -5.84 -12.70
N PRO A 56 0.01 -5.75 -13.78
CA PRO A 56 0.38 -5.01 -14.98
C PRO A 56 0.18 -3.49 -14.88
N VAL A 57 -0.72 -3.06 -13.99
CA VAL A 57 -1.22 -1.69 -13.96
C VAL A 57 -1.28 -1.13 -12.53
N VAL A 58 -1.21 0.19 -12.42
CA VAL A 58 -1.56 0.95 -11.21
C VAL A 58 -2.49 2.08 -11.61
N GLY A 59 -3.16 2.68 -10.63
CA GLY A 59 -3.91 3.92 -10.88
C GLY A 59 -2.98 5.13 -10.77
N LYS A 60 -2.54 5.73 -11.88
CA LYS A 60 -1.52 6.80 -11.86
C LYS A 60 -1.99 8.05 -11.12
N TYR A 61 -3.27 8.41 -11.17
CA TYR A 61 -3.79 9.50 -10.33
C TYR A 61 -3.58 9.25 -8.83
N GLN A 62 -3.73 7.99 -8.36
CA GLN A 62 -3.45 7.63 -6.97
C GLN A 62 -1.94 7.66 -6.66
N VAL A 63 -1.08 7.32 -7.63
CA VAL A 63 0.37 7.47 -7.51
C VAL A 63 0.74 8.95 -7.36
N GLN A 64 0.21 9.82 -8.23
CA GLN A 64 0.46 11.27 -8.15
C GLN A 64 -0.06 11.89 -6.85
N TYR A 65 -1.20 11.42 -6.34
CA TYR A 65 -1.67 11.83 -5.02
C TYR A 65 -0.64 11.49 -3.92
N GLN A 66 -0.04 10.29 -3.96
CA GLN A 66 0.99 9.91 -2.99
C GLN A 66 2.30 10.69 -3.20
N VAL A 67 2.69 11.01 -4.44
CA VAL A 67 3.82 11.91 -4.71
C VAL A 67 3.57 13.31 -4.13
N ALA A 68 2.34 13.84 -4.24
CA ALA A 68 1.99 15.11 -3.61
C ALA A 68 2.11 15.06 -2.07
N VAL A 69 1.76 13.93 -1.44
CA VAL A 69 1.99 13.70 -0.01
C VAL A 69 3.49 13.68 0.31
N LEU A 70 4.31 13.02 -0.49
CA LEU A 70 5.78 13.03 -0.30
C LEU A 70 6.35 14.45 -0.40
N ASN A 71 5.85 15.28 -1.31
CA ASN A 71 6.24 16.69 -1.41
C ASN A 71 5.81 17.53 -0.18
N VAL A 72 4.69 17.21 0.47
CA VAL A 72 4.29 17.85 1.74
C VAL A 72 5.26 17.47 2.86
N ILE A 73 5.65 16.20 2.92
CA ILE A 73 6.65 15.71 3.89
C ILE A 73 7.99 16.41 3.66
N ASP A 74 8.45 16.49 2.42
CA ASP A 74 9.74 17.11 2.05
C ASP A 74 9.81 18.60 2.41
N ARG A 75 8.68 19.31 2.34
CA ARG A 75 8.58 20.71 2.81
C ARG A 75 8.52 20.86 4.34
N GLY A 76 8.51 19.76 5.08
CA GLY A 76 8.36 19.78 6.55
C GLY A 76 6.95 20.15 7.02
N GLU A 77 5.95 20.01 6.15
CA GLU A 77 4.55 20.37 6.44
C GLU A 77 3.74 19.17 6.97
N SER A 78 4.36 17.98 7.05
CA SER A 78 3.74 16.77 7.59
C SER A 78 3.86 16.72 9.11
N SER A 79 2.75 16.43 9.79
CA SER A 79 2.73 16.13 11.23
C SER A 79 3.01 14.65 11.54
N GLU A 80 2.97 13.77 10.53
CA GLU A 80 3.11 12.31 10.71
C GLU A 80 4.54 11.82 10.45
N TYR A 81 5.26 12.44 9.51
CA TYR A 81 6.60 12.03 9.08
C TYR A 81 7.52 13.24 9.06
N ALA A 82 8.69 13.13 9.71
CA ALA A 82 9.66 14.22 9.75
C ALA A 82 10.41 14.38 8.42
N THR A 83 10.71 13.27 7.73
CA THR A 83 11.37 13.26 6.41
C THR A 83 10.75 12.22 5.48
N VAL A 84 11.03 12.34 4.17
CA VAL A 84 10.66 11.30 3.20
C VAL A 84 11.41 9.99 3.48
N GLU A 85 12.66 10.05 3.97
CA GLU A 85 13.39 8.85 4.39
C GLU A 85 12.66 8.13 5.54
N ASP A 86 12.12 8.87 6.52
CA ASP A 86 11.30 8.28 7.59
C ASP A 86 10.03 7.62 7.04
N TYR A 87 9.35 8.28 6.09
CA TYR A 87 8.17 7.70 5.42
C TYR A 87 8.51 6.38 4.72
N VAL A 88 9.64 6.31 4.01
CA VAL A 88 10.10 5.11 3.31
C VAL A 88 10.49 4.02 4.32
N ASN A 89 11.26 4.35 5.35
CA ASN A 89 11.77 3.40 6.34
C ASN A 89 10.68 2.81 7.25
N GLN A 90 9.58 3.51 7.47
CA GLN A 90 8.45 2.98 8.24
C GLN A 90 7.58 1.98 7.45
N ARG A 91 7.85 1.78 6.16
CA ARG A 91 7.09 0.88 5.29
C ARG A 91 7.86 -0.39 5.00
N LYS A 92 7.14 -1.52 5.05
CA LYS A 92 7.67 -2.83 4.68
C LYS A 92 6.85 -3.38 3.53
N VAL A 93 7.54 -3.73 2.44
CA VAL A 93 6.90 -4.32 1.26
C VAL A 93 6.93 -5.84 1.38
N PRO A 94 5.79 -6.53 1.43
CA PRO A 94 5.77 -7.98 1.40
C PRO A 94 6.20 -8.46 0.01
N VAL A 95 7.14 -9.41 -0.02
CA VAL A 95 7.66 -9.99 -1.26
C VAL A 95 7.76 -11.50 -1.19
N VAL A 96 7.60 -12.14 -2.33
CA VAL A 96 7.97 -13.54 -2.54
C VAL A 96 9.35 -13.56 -3.20
N LEU A 97 10.28 -14.30 -2.59
CA LEU A 97 11.59 -14.55 -3.19
C LEU A 97 11.44 -15.70 -4.20
N GLY A 98 11.44 -15.38 -5.49
CA GLY A 98 11.11 -16.30 -6.59
C GLY A 98 12.32 -16.76 -7.41
N PRO A 99 12.08 -17.50 -8.52
CA PRO A 99 13.13 -18.00 -9.41
C PRO A 99 14.15 -16.94 -9.79
N GLY A 100 15.43 -17.33 -9.89
CA GLY A 100 16.52 -16.39 -10.18
C GLY A 100 16.88 -15.44 -9.03
N ASN A 101 16.37 -15.67 -7.81
CA ASN A 101 16.50 -14.78 -6.64
C ASN A 101 15.82 -13.41 -6.81
N GLN A 102 14.74 -13.35 -7.60
CA GLN A 102 13.99 -12.10 -7.80
C GLN A 102 12.99 -11.85 -6.66
N PHE A 103 12.79 -10.58 -6.29
CA PHE A 103 11.87 -10.15 -5.23
C PHE A 103 10.53 -9.70 -5.84
N TYR A 104 9.53 -10.60 -5.84
CA TYR A 104 8.22 -10.33 -6.41
C TYR A 104 7.31 -9.64 -5.39
N MET A 105 6.97 -8.37 -5.62
CA MET A 105 6.07 -7.58 -4.77
C MET A 105 4.66 -8.13 -4.80
N VAL A 106 4.09 -8.49 -3.64
CA VAL A 106 2.71 -9.00 -3.60
C VAL A 106 1.67 -7.95 -3.18
N ASP A 107 2.13 -6.79 -2.71
CA ASP A 107 1.32 -5.61 -2.39
C ASP A 107 2.17 -4.33 -2.48
N SER A 108 1.55 -3.17 -2.26
CA SER A 108 2.19 -1.85 -2.18
C SER A 108 2.70 -1.26 -3.50
N HIS A 109 2.21 -1.73 -4.66
CA HIS A 109 2.63 -1.21 -5.98
C HIS A 109 2.42 0.30 -6.13
N HIS A 110 1.31 0.86 -5.66
CA HIS A 110 1.09 2.32 -5.69
C HIS A 110 2.12 3.09 -4.88
N THR A 111 2.45 2.62 -3.68
CA THR A 111 3.39 3.29 -2.78
C THR A 111 4.83 3.19 -3.27
N MET A 112 5.24 2.02 -3.76
CA MET A 112 6.57 1.91 -4.37
C MET A 112 6.65 2.70 -5.67
N SER A 113 5.59 2.74 -6.47
CA SER A 113 5.54 3.60 -7.67
C SER A 113 5.65 5.09 -7.29
N SER A 114 4.99 5.55 -6.22
CA SER A 114 5.10 6.96 -5.80
C SER A 114 6.47 7.31 -5.27
N ILE A 115 7.13 6.39 -4.55
CA ILE A 115 8.51 6.58 -4.09
C ILE A 115 9.46 6.62 -5.30
N TRP A 116 9.31 5.69 -6.24
CA TRP A 116 10.08 5.65 -7.48
C TRP A 116 9.94 6.98 -8.26
N GLU A 117 8.72 7.46 -8.47
CA GLU A 117 8.46 8.70 -9.20
C GLU A 117 8.94 9.95 -8.44
N TYR A 118 8.75 10.02 -7.13
CA TYR A 118 9.23 11.14 -6.30
C TYR A 118 10.76 11.28 -6.38
N TYR A 119 11.49 10.17 -6.34
CA TYR A 119 12.94 10.14 -6.55
C TYR A 119 13.36 10.12 -8.02
N GLN A 120 12.47 10.50 -8.94
CA GLN A 120 12.74 10.64 -10.39
C GLN A 120 13.32 9.36 -11.03
N GLY A 121 12.91 8.19 -10.53
CA GLY A 121 13.35 6.89 -11.01
C GLY A 121 14.77 6.50 -10.56
N ASN A 122 15.30 7.09 -9.49
CA ASN A 122 16.58 6.67 -8.93
C ASN A 122 16.52 5.18 -8.50
N PRO A 123 17.31 4.29 -9.14
CA PRO A 123 17.22 2.86 -8.88
C PRO A 123 17.77 2.45 -7.51
N ASN A 124 18.57 3.30 -6.87
CA ASN A 124 19.35 2.97 -5.68
C ASN A 124 18.64 3.32 -4.37
N ILE A 125 17.41 3.84 -4.41
CA ILE A 125 16.63 4.11 -3.20
C ILE A 125 16.45 2.81 -2.42
N ARG A 126 16.83 2.82 -1.14
CA ARG A 126 16.70 1.66 -0.27
C ARG A 126 15.28 1.58 0.27
N VAL A 127 14.70 0.39 0.22
CA VAL A 127 13.36 0.10 0.73
C VAL A 127 13.42 -1.14 1.60
N ASN A 128 12.60 -1.16 2.66
CA ASN A 128 12.48 -2.32 3.52
C ASN A 128 11.49 -3.32 2.91
N ILE A 129 11.90 -4.59 2.86
CA ILE A 129 11.06 -5.70 2.43
C ILE A 129 10.85 -6.69 3.57
N GLU A 130 9.76 -7.44 3.46
CA GLU A 130 9.52 -8.65 4.23
C GLU A 130 9.40 -9.82 3.25
N ILE A 131 10.36 -10.74 3.27
CA ILE A 131 10.27 -11.98 2.48
C ILE A 131 9.27 -12.89 3.19
N ILE A 132 8.04 -12.91 2.68
CA ILE A 132 6.95 -13.70 3.27
C ILE A 132 7.01 -15.17 2.84
N GLN A 133 7.72 -15.45 1.74
CA GLN A 133 7.83 -16.78 1.18
C GLN A 133 9.08 -16.93 0.32
N ASP A 134 9.78 -18.05 0.48
CA ASP A 134 10.93 -18.44 -0.33
C ASP A 134 10.53 -19.55 -1.31
N TRP A 135 10.34 -19.18 -2.57
CA TRP A 135 9.94 -20.05 -3.68
C TRP A 135 10.96 -20.04 -4.84
N ARG A 136 12.22 -19.72 -4.55
CA ARG A 136 13.30 -19.69 -5.56
C ARG A 136 13.44 -20.97 -6.38
N ASN A 137 13.18 -22.10 -5.71
CA ASN A 137 13.32 -23.44 -6.29
C ASN A 137 11.95 -24.09 -6.58
N LYS A 138 10.86 -23.32 -6.59
CA LYS A 138 9.51 -23.86 -6.76
C LYS A 138 9.20 -24.08 -8.26
N PRO A 139 9.04 -25.33 -8.75
CA PRO A 139 8.86 -25.60 -10.17
C PRO A 139 7.56 -25.01 -10.75
N ASP A 140 6.52 -24.92 -9.92
CA ASP A 140 5.19 -24.41 -10.22
C ASP A 140 4.99 -22.96 -9.72
N PHE A 141 6.05 -22.14 -9.72
CA PHE A 141 6.09 -20.80 -9.12
C PHE A 141 4.85 -19.95 -9.43
N TRP A 142 4.53 -19.74 -10.70
CA TRP A 142 3.40 -18.88 -11.10
C TRP A 142 2.03 -19.46 -10.75
N SER A 143 1.88 -20.78 -10.78
CA SER A 143 0.66 -21.45 -10.31
C SER A 143 0.44 -21.20 -8.82
N ALA A 144 1.51 -21.23 -8.02
CA ALA A 144 1.44 -20.92 -6.61
C ALA A 144 1.23 -19.43 -6.31
N MET A 145 1.86 -18.52 -7.07
CA MET A 145 1.58 -17.09 -6.98
C MET A 145 0.09 -16.80 -7.19
N LYS A 146 -0.52 -17.41 -8.22
CA LYS A 146 -1.97 -17.30 -8.47
C LYS A 146 -2.80 -17.92 -7.34
N ALA A 147 -2.48 -19.15 -6.93
CA ALA A 147 -3.23 -19.85 -5.89
C ALA A 147 -3.22 -19.13 -4.53
N ASN A 148 -2.17 -18.36 -4.24
CA ASN A 148 -2.03 -17.57 -3.02
C ASN A 148 -2.48 -16.11 -3.17
N ASN A 149 -3.04 -15.71 -4.33
CA ASN A 149 -3.42 -14.34 -4.63
C ASN A 149 -2.26 -13.34 -4.47
N TYR A 150 -1.04 -13.75 -4.85
CA TYR A 150 0.18 -12.92 -4.83
C TYR A 150 0.49 -12.26 -6.17
N THR A 151 -0.37 -12.45 -7.17
CA THR A 151 -0.26 -11.78 -8.48
C THR A 151 -1.65 -11.48 -9.01
N TYR A 152 -1.79 -10.33 -9.68
CA TYR A 152 -2.97 -9.94 -10.43
C TYR A 152 -2.62 -9.88 -11.91
N LEU A 153 -3.11 -10.84 -12.70
CA LEU A 153 -2.83 -10.90 -14.14
C LEU A 153 -3.97 -10.31 -14.99
N GLY A 154 -4.94 -9.64 -14.37
CA GLY A 154 -6.15 -9.14 -15.03
C GLY A 154 -7.40 -9.94 -14.66
N THR A 155 -8.50 -9.64 -15.36
CA THR A 155 -9.80 -10.28 -15.23
C THR A 155 -10.10 -11.20 -16.42
N PRO A 156 -11.03 -12.16 -16.29
CA PRO A 156 -11.45 -13.01 -17.41
C PRO A 156 -11.75 -12.20 -18.66
N GLY A 157 -11.19 -12.60 -19.82
CA GLY A 157 -11.32 -11.88 -21.08
C GLY A 157 -10.27 -10.77 -21.31
N ASN A 158 -9.53 -10.37 -20.28
CA ASN A 158 -8.42 -9.40 -20.38
C ASN A 158 -7.24 -9.80 -19.47
N THR A 159 -6.88 -11.08 -19.49
CA THR A 159 -5.75 -11.62 -18.72
C THR A 159 -4.46 -11.55 -19.54
N ILE A 160 -3.36 -11.20 -18.87
CA ILE A 160 -2.01 -11.33 -19.41
C ILE A 160 -1.33 -12.61 -18.90
N SER A 161 -0.24 -13.00 -19.56
CA SER A 161 0.66 -14.03 -19.05
C SER A 161 1.66 -13.44 -18.04
N PRO A 162 2.23 -14.24 -17.12
CA PRO A 162 3.23 -13.73 -16.18
C PRO A 162 4.47 -13.10 -16.84
N GLU A 163 4.86 -13.58 -18.03
CA GLU A 163 5.97 -13.04 -18.81
C GLU A 163 5.70 -11.65 -19.40
N ASP A 164 4.44 -11.23 -19.45
CA ASP A 164 4.02 -9.87 -19.83
C ASP A 164 4.02 -8.89 -18.63
N LEU A 165 4.32 -9.36 -17.42
CA LEU A 165 4.39 -8.48 -16.25
C LEU A 165 5.54 -7.45 -16.43
N PRO A 166 5.33 -6.20 -15.98
CA PRO A 166 6.36 -5.18 -15.96
C PRO A 166 7.61 -5.68 -15.21
N ARG A 167 8.79 -5.35 -15.72
CA ARG A 167 10.07 -5.76 -15.11
C ARG A 167 10.47 -4.88 -13.94
N ASN A 168 9.95 -3.66 -13.89
CA ASN A 168 10.21 -2.67 -12.85
C ASN A 168 9.00 -1.75 -12.67
N LEU A 169 9.04 -0.93 -11.60
CA LEU A 169 7.95 -0.01 -11.24
C LEU A 169 7.66 1.05 -12.30
N GLY A 170 8.65 1.46 -13.09
CA GLY A 170 8.50 2.46 -14.15
C GLY A 170 7.67 1.98 -15.34
N GLU A 171 7.50 0.66 -15.49
CA GLU A 171 6.78 0.04 -16.61
C GLU A 171 5.31 -0.27 -16.29
N LEU A 172 4.86 -0.03 -15.04
CA LEU A 172 3.45 -0.19 -14.66
C LEU A 172 2.57 0.81 -15.41
N LYS A 173 1.64 0.27 -16.21
CA LYS A 173 0.70 1.09 -17.00
C LYS A 173 -0.36 1.71 -16.09
N ASN A 174 -1.03 2.73 -16.60
CA ASN A 174 -2.14 3.36 -15.91
C ASN A 174 -3.44 2.58 -16.12
N ASP A 175 -4.24 2.48 -15.06
CA ASP A 175 -5.66 2.14 -15.12
C ASP A 175 -6.47 3.26 -14.42
N PRO A 176 -7.15 4.14 -15.18
CA PRO A 176 -7.89 5.27 -14.61
C PRO A 176 -9.07 4.82 -13.74
N TYR A 177 -9.68 3.67 -14.01
CA TYR A 177 -10.78 3.11 -13.22
C TYR A 177 -10.26 2.60 -11.88
N ARG A 178 -9.11 1.91 -11.88
CA ARG A 178 -8.43 1.50 -10.65
C ARG A 178 -8.06 2.72 -9.81
N ALA A 179 -7.64 3.81 -10.45
CA ALA A 179 -7.34 5.05 -9.76
C ALA A 179 -8.61 5.65 -9.13
N ALA A 180 -9.71 5.75 -9.88
CA ALA A 180 -10.96 6.33 -9.41
C ALA A 180 -11.57 5.55 -8.23
N VAL A 181 -11.67 4.22 -8.34
CA VAL A 181 -12.11 3.35 -7.24
C VAL A 181 -11.16 3.46 -6.04
N GLY A 182 -9.85 3.51 -6.30
CA GLY A 182 -8.81 3.67 -5.29
C GLY A 182 -8.99 4.93 -4.47
N MET A 183 -9.17 6.06 -5.15
CA MET A 183 -9.35 7.37 -4.53
C MET A 183 -10.70 7.51 -3.84
N ALA A 184 -11.78 6.99 -4.42
CA ALA A 184 -13.09 7.00 -3.78
C ALA A 184 -13.08 6.23 -2.44
N LEU A 185 -12.41 5.07 -2.39
CA LEU A 185 -12.19 4.35 -1.14
C LEU A 185 -11.28 5.15 -0.17
N ASN A 186 -10.20 5.75 -0.67
CA ASN A 186 -9.24 6.50 0.14
C ASN A 186 -9.89 7.73 0.80
N TRP A 187 -10.66 8.50 0.03
CA TRP A 187 -11.46 9.62 0.52
C TRP A 187 -12.65 9.19 1.37
N GLY A 188 -12.94 7.89 1.38
CA GLY A 188 -14.01 7.33 2.19
C GLY A 188 -15.35 7.77 1.68
N PHE A 189 -15.65 7.49 0.41
CA PHE A 189 -17.02 7.59 -0.06
C PHE A 189 -17.77 6.26 0.08
N PHE A 190 -17.06 5.16 0.28
CA PHE A 190 -17.62 3.85 0.58
C PHE A 190 -16.62 3.01 1.39
N GLU A 191 -17.07 1.86 1.89
CA GLU A 191 -16.23 0.85 2.54
C GLU A 191 -16.18 -0.43 1.71
N ARG A 192 -15.08 -1.18 1.84
CA ARG A 192 -15.02 -2.56 1.32
C ARG A 192 -16.08 -3.42 2.03
N PRO A 193 -16.64 -4.44 1.36
CA PRO A 193 -17.56 -5.38 2.00
C PRO A 193 -16.98 -5.96 3.29
N LYS A 194 -17.79 -6.00 4.35
CA LYS A 194 -17.43 -6.67 5.62
C LYS A 194 -17.54 -8.18 5.46
N GLY A 195 -16.69 -8.92 6.17
CA GLY A 195 -16.65 -10.39 6.15
C GLY A 195 -15.42 -10.93 5.43
N GLU A 196 -15.63 -11.71 4.37
CA GLU A 196 -14.56 -12.41 3.66
C GLU A 196 -13.56 -11.46 2.99
N LYS A 197 -12.27 -11.83 3.03
CA LYS A 197 -11.21 -11.10 2.36
C LYS A 197 -11.33 -11.27 0.84
N ILE A 198 -11.77 -10.22 0.16
CA ILE A 198 -11.81 -10.20 -1.31
C ILE A 198 -10.49 -9.67 -1.85
N PHE A 199 -9.64 -10.57 -2.37
CA PHE A 199 -8.41 -10.19 -3.05
C PHE A 199 -8.72 -9.38 -4.33
N PHE A 200 -7.88 -8.36 -4.56
CA PHE A 200 -7.98 -7.47 -5.72
C PHE A 200 -9.33 -6.75 -5.88
N TYR A 201 -10.06 -6.53 -4.77
CA TYR A 201 -11.40 -5.93 -4.79
C TYR A 201 -11.51 -4.64 -5.62
N GLN A 202 -10.55 -3.71 -5.48
CA GLN A 202 -10.56 -2.44 -6.21
C GLN A 202 -10.35 -2.62 -7.71
N PHE A 203 -9.64 -3.66 -8.14
CA PHE A 203 -9.51 -4.02 -9.56
C PHE A 203 -10.79 -4.61 -10.09
N LYS A 204 -11.38 -5.57 -9.37
CA LYS A 204 -12.65 -6.19 -9.78
C LYS A 204 -13.77 -5.14 -9.89
N LEU A 205 -13.87 -4.23 -8.93
CA LEU A 205 -14.84 -3.13 -8.98
C LEU A 205 -14.55 -2.16 -10.14
N ALA A 206 -13.28 -1.86 -10.41
CA ALA A 206 -12.90 -1.02 -11.55
C ALA A 206 -13.32 -1.65 -12.88
N ASP A 207 -13.06 -2.95 -13.07
CA ASP A 207 -13.47 -3.65 -14.29
C ASP A 207 -14.99 -3.72 -14.43
N CYS A 208 -15.70 -3.83 -13.32
CA CYS A 208 -17.16 -3.77 -13.36
C CYS A 208 -17.73 -2.46 -13.84
N LEU A 209 -17.21 -1.36 -13.32
CA LEU A 209 -17.66 -0.04 -13.75
C LEU A 209 -17.45 0.15 -15.26
N LYS A 210 -16.38 -0.42 -15.84
CA LYS A 210 -16.15 -0.44 -17.29
C LYS A 210 -17.26 -1.20 -18.02
N GLU A 211 -17.59 -2.41 -17.58
CA GLU A 211 -18.64 -3.22 -18.21
C GLU A 211 -20.03 -2.56 -18.14
N PHE A 212 -20.28 -1.79 -17.09
CA PHE A 212 -21.54 -1.03 -16.93
C PHE A 212 -21.54 0.33 -17.63
N GLY A 213 -20.53 0.62 -18.47
CA GLY A 213 -20.52 1.78 -19.34
C GLY A 213 -19.92 3.05 -18.74
N LEU A 214 -19.28 2.97 -17.56
CA LEU A 214 -18.46 4.08 -17.10
C LEU A 214 -17.36 4.31 -18.14
N THR A 215 -17.25 5.54 -18.64
CA THR A 215 -16.18 5.93 -19.55
C THR A 215 -15.31 6.96 -18.87
N LEU A 216 -14.06 6.61 -18.60
CA LEU A 216 -13.05 7.50 -18.07
C LEU A 216 -11.97 7.79 -19.12
N PRO A 217 -11.46 9.03 -19.20
CA PRO A 217 -10.26 9.32 -19.98
C PRO A 217 -9.03 8.68 -19.33
N GLU A 218 -7.93 8.60 -20.09
CA GLU A 218 -6.64 8.12 -19.60
C GLU A 218 -6.18 8.91 -18.36
N GLU A 219 -6.25 10.24 -18.45
CA GLU A 219 -5.94 11.15 -17.36
C GLU A 219 -7.22 11.60 -16.66
N ILE A 220 -7.45 11.10 -15.45
CA ILE A 220 -8.61 11.45 -14.63
C ILE A 220 -8.33 12.63 -13.70
N ASN A 221 -9.40 13.16 -13.12
CA ASN A 221 -9.34 14.21 -12.10
C ASN A 221 -10.42 13.97 -11.05
N ARG A 222 -10.58 14.92 -10.12
CA ARG A 222 -11.57 14.81 -9.04
C ARG A 222 -13.02 14.65 -9.51
N SER A 223 -13.45 15.29 -10.61
CA SER A 223 -14.82 15.13 -11.11
C SER A 223 -15.10 13.72 -11.61
N HIS A 224 -14.13 13.07 -12.24
CA HIS A 224 -14.23 11.68 -12.67
C HIS A 224 -14.37 10.70 -11.50
N ILE A 225 -13.75 11.02 -10.35
CA ILE A 225 -13.92 10.23 -9.13
C ILE A 225 -15.36 10.37 -8.60
N TYR A 226 -15.94 11.58 -8.68
CA TYR A 226 -17.36 11.78 -8.33
C TYR A 226 -18.33 11.09 -9.29
N GLN A 227 -18.02 11.04 -10.60
CA GLN A 227 -18.80 10.26 -11.57
C GLN A 227 -18.77 8.76 -11.24
N THR A 228 -17.58 8.25 -10.90
CA THR A 228 -17.40 6.86 -10.45
C THR A 228 -18.24 6.56 -9.21
N LEU A 229 -18.29 7.50 -8.27
CA LEU A 229 -19.08 7.38 -7.06
C LEU A 229 -20.59 7.31 -7.35
N ALA A 230 -21.08 8.12 -8.28
CA ALA A 230 -22.49 8.10 -8.67
C ALA A 230 -22.91 6.72 -9.18
N MET A 231 -22.06 6.06 -9.99
CA MET A 231 -22.33 4.70 -10.47
C MET A 231 -22.23 3.64 -9.37
N ILE A 232 -21.30 3.78 -8.43
CA ILE A 232 -21.17 2.86 -7.29
C ILE A 232 -22.45 2.85 -6.42
N HIS A 233 -23.11 3.99 -6.26
CA HIS A 233 -24.32 4.14 -5.44
C HIS A 233 -25.63 3.94 -6.19
N ASP A 234 -25.59 3.76 -7.51
CA ASP A 234 -26.80 3.56 -8.30
C ASP A 234 -27.48 2.24 -7.88
N PRO A 235 -28.73 2.25 -7.39
CA PRO A 235 -29.43 1.02 -7.00
C PRO A 235 -29.74 0.11 -8.19
N GLU A 236 -29.84 0.67 -9.40
CA GLU A 236 -29.99 -0.05 -10.67
C GLU A 236 -28.67 -0.71 -11.12
N TYR A 237 -27.56 -0.42 -10.43
CA TYR A 237 -26.31 -1.16 -10.54
C TYR A 237 -26.50 -2.62 -10.10
N SER A 238 -26.96 -3.44 -11.03
CA SER A 238 -27.28 -4.85 -10.84
C SER A 238 -26.11 -5.74 -11.26
N TYR A 239 -25.69 -6.64 -10.36
CA TYR A 239 -24.59 -7.59 -10.52
C TYR A 239 -24.95 -8.77 -11.44
N GLY A 240 -25.82 -8.56 -12.43
CA GLY A 240 -26.40 -9.61 -13.27
C GLY A 240 -25.61 -9.90 -14.55
N ASN A 241 -25.37 -11.20 -14.83
CA ASN A 241 -24.76 -11.79 -16.04
C ASN A 241 -23.30 -11.43 -16.39
N SER A 242 -22.59 -10.65 -15.58
CA SER A 242 -21.17 -10.41 -15.80
C SER A 242 -20.30 -11.54 -15.24
N SER A 243 -19.32 -11.97 -16.04
CA SER A 243 -18.27 -12.91 -15.59
C SER A 243 -17.21 -12.25 -14.68
N VAL A 244 -17.19 -10.91 -14.65
CA VAL A 244 -16.24 -10.09 -13.88
C VAL A 244 -16.89 -9.52 -12.61
N CYS A 245 -18.18 -9.22 -12.65
CA CYS A 245 -18.96 -8.55 -11.58
C CYS A 245 -19.69 -9.49 -10.66
N ASN A 246 -18.99 -10.52 -10.22
CA ASN A 246 -19.42 -11.37 -9.12
C ASN A 246 -18.64 -11.00 -7.84
N ILE A 247 -18.78 -9.76 -7.37
CA ILE A 247 -18.23 -9.29 -6.09
C ILE A 247 -19.35 -8.66 -5.25
N PRO A 248 -19.29 -8.72 -3.91
CA PRO A 248 -20.27 -8.03 -3.06
C PRO A 248 -20.24 -6.51 -3.26
N ARG A 249 -21.40 -5.88 -3.03
CA ARG A 249 -21.58 -4.42 -3.15
C ARG A 249 -20.67 -3.63 -2.21
N PRO A 250 -20.10 -2.50 -2.66
CA PRO A 250 -19.57 -1.46 -1.77
C PRO A 250 -20.59 -1.14 -0.68
N GLN A 251 -20.12 -0.98 0.57
CA GLN A 251 -20.97 -0.56 1.67
C GLN A 251 -20.92 0.94 1.82
N GLU A 252 -22.02 1.56 2.22
CA GLU A 252 -21.98 2.94 2.70
C GLU A 252 -21.05 3.03 3.91
N LEU A 253 -20.47 4.22 4.10
CA LEU A 253 -19.64 4.48 5.27
C LEU A 253 -20.44 4.28 6.56
N SER A 254 -19.84 3.55 7.49
CA SER A 254 -20.32 3.53 8.86
C SER A 254 -19.97 4.85 9.57
N LEU A 255 -20.74 5.24 10.59
CA LEU A 255 -20.40 6.39 11.45
C LEU A 255 -19.00 6.25 12.07
N GLU A 256 -18.61 5.02 12.41
CA GLU A 256 -17.27 4.68 12.88
C GLU A 256 -16.20 4.91 11.79
N GLY A 257 -16.48 4.49 10.55
CA GLY A 257 -15.63 4.73 9.39
C GLY A 257 -15.44 6.22 9.08
N ILE A 258 -16.51 7.03 9.23
CA ILE A 258 -16.45 8.49 9.12
C ILE A 258 -15.55 9.07 10.21
N ALA A 259 -15.78 8.70 11.47
CA ALA A 259 -15.01 9.20 12.61
C ALA A 259 -13.51 8.88 12.49
N LYS A 260 -13.16 7.66 12.07
CA LYS A 260 -11.76 7.23 11.88
C LYS A 260 -11.06 7.98 10.75
N LYS A 261 -11.79 8.44 9.73
CA LYS A 261 -11.23 9.20 8.60
C LYS A 261 -11.07 10.68 8.88
N LEU A 262 -11.94 11.29 9.70
CA LEU A 262 -11.78 12.69 10.13
C LEU A 262 -10.55 12.92 11.01
N GLN A 263 -9.94 11.86 11.54
CA GLN A 263 -8.74 11.90 12.37
C GLN A 263 -7.43 11.69 11.59
N ARG A 264 -7.50 11.47 10.27
CA ARG A 264 -6.35 11.29 9.37
C ARG A 264 -6.22 12.47 8.43
#